data_AF-A0A353KZ36-F1
#
_entry.id   AF-A0A353KZ36-F1
#
_cell.length_a   1.000
_cell.length_b   1.000
_cell.length_c   1.000
_cell.angle_alpha   90.00
_cell.angle_beta   90.00
_cell.angle_gamma   90.00
#
_symmetry.space_group_name_H-M   'P 1'
#
loop_
_entity.id
_entity.type
_entity.pdbx_description
1 polymer ?
#
loop_
_entity_poly.entity_id
_entity_poly.type
_entity_poly.pdbx_seq_one_letter_code
_entity_poly.pdbx_strand_id
1 'polypeptide(L)'
;MKNIKIGTKLWMAFGFLAIIIVLVGTIGFFRISQMSSGINNVAENRIPDLLDFQKMNFLRMTIRSQTLEVWVFENAENSKAEFSRILNNRNETWAEIDEHWKSIQNRSRQSEKGRQLIEQLKGEYLNWRNIYVELDGVIQALSKASSPEENAILFVSYFEVYKRMVPISDKMGKTFVEALNNNVVNTDNMIEGNEQDASNAKSLMVIIIIISLIIAIIIGVFIINAIVVPLKKAVEVSLKIADGDLTCNIDVDQNDEVGQLAKALCKMTSSLKEIITAIVTGTENISSASQQMSSNAQTMSQGANEQAASSEEVSSSMEQMGSNIQQNTDNAQQTEKISQKAAIEIQESSLVVNQTVDA
;
A
#
# COMPACT_ATOMS: atom_id res chain seq x y z
N MET A 1 6.42 -6.00 -21.30
CA MET A 1 6.91 -6.36 -19.94
C MET A 1 6.82 -7.87 -19.64
N LYS A 2 6.85 -8.75 -20.65
CA LYS A 2 6.79 -10.22 -20.45
C LYS A 2 8.04 -10.82 -19.78
N ASN A 3 9.09 -9.99 -19.59
CA ASN A 3 10.38 -10.39 -19.05
C ASN A 3 10.63 -9.85 -17.63
N ILE A 4 9.67 -9.12 -17.05
CA ILE A 4 9.84 -8.52 -15.72
C ILE A 4 9.42 -9.53 -14.66
N LYS A 5 10.32 -9.76 -13.69
CA LYS A 5 10.10 -10.65 -12.55
C LYS A 5 8.86 -10.26 -11.74
N ILE A 6 8.15 -11.23 -11.17
CA ILE A 6 6.96 -11.03 -10.33
C ILE A 6 7.27 -10.05 -9.18
N GLY A 7 8.39 -10.24 -8.49
CA GLY A 7 8.80 -9.36 -7.39
C GLY A 7 8.96 -7.91 -7.83
N THR A 8 9.53 -7.67 -9.02
CA THR A 8 9.67 -6.33 -9.59
C THR A 8 8.33 -5.73 -9.99
N LYS A 9 7.41 -6.52 -10.57
CA LYS A 9 6.04 -6.07 -10.88
C LYS A 9 5.31 -5.59 -9.61
N LEU A 10 5.40 -6.36 -8.52
CA LEU A 10 4.78 -6.00 -7.24
C LEU A 10 5.45 -4.77 -6.62
N TRP A 11 6.79 -4.69 -6.60
CA TRP A 11 7.51 -3.51 -6.10
C TRP A 11 7.15 -2.24 -6.88
N MET A 12 7.00 -2.32 -8.20
CA MET A 12 6.56 -1.17 -9.00
C MET A 12 5.11 -0.79 -8.67
N ALA A 13 4.20 -1.76 -8.55
CA ALA A 13 2.80 -1.51 -8.22
C ALA A 13 2.64 -0.86 -6.84
N PHE A 14 3.23 -1.46 -5.79
CA PHE A 14 3.17 -0.92 -4.43
C PHE A 14 3.99 0.35 -4.26
N GLY A 15 5.15 0.45 -4.93
CA GLY A 15 5.96 1.67 -4.95
C GLY A 15 5.20 2.84 -5.56
N PHE A 16 4.48 2.61 -6.66
CA PHE A 16 3.65 3.65 -7.28
C PHE A 16 2.50 4.09 -6.37
N LEU A 17 1.82 3.14 -5.71
CA LEU A 17 0.78 3.45 -4.71
C LEU A 17 1.35 4.24 -3.52
N ALA A 18 2.53 3.88 -3.03
CA ALA A 18 3.20 4.60 -1.95
C ALA A 18 3.54 6.05 -2.37
N ILE A 19 4.04 6.25 -3.59
CA ILE A 19 4.31 7.59 -4.14
C ILE A 19 3.01 8.41 -4.20
N ILE A 20 1.91 7.83 -4.66
CA ILE A 20 0.60 8.51 -4.67
C ILE A 20 0.21 8.96 -3.26
N ILE A 21 0.31 8.07 -2.26
CA ILE A 21 -0.06 8.37 -0.88
C ILE A 21 0.80 9.52 -0.34
N VAL A 22 2.11 9.47 -0.56
CA VAL A 22 3.04 10.53 -0.14
C VAL A 22 2.70 11.84 -0.84
N LEU A 23 2.41 11.82 -2.13
CA LEU A 23 2.07 13.01 -2.91
C LEU A 23 0.75 13.64 -2.41
N VAL A 24 -0.29 12.83 -2.21
CA VAL A 24 -1.58 13.28 -1.65
C VAL A 24 -1.39 13.87 -0.25
N GLY A 25 -0.67 13.15 0.62
CA GLY A 25 -0.41 13.58 2.00
C GLY A 25 0.38 14.88 2.05
N THR A 26 1.39 15.01 1.20
CA THR A 26 2.23 16.22 1.11
C THR A 26 1.43 17.43 0.64
N ILE A 27 0.65 17.28 -0.43
CA ILE A 27 -0.21 18.37 -0.94
C ILE A 27 -1.25 18.77 0.12
N GLY A 28 -1.92 17.78 0.73
CA GLY A 28 -2.89 18.04 1.80
C GLY A 28 -2.26 18.80 2.97
N PHE A 29 -1.07 18.36 3.42
CA PHE A 29 -0.32 19.00 4.49
C PHE A 29 0.04 20.46 4.16
N PHE A 30 0.56 20.73 2.96
CA PHE A 30 0.90 22.11 2.56
C PHE A 30 -0.33 23.02 2.49
N ARG A 31 -1.46 22.53 1.95
CA ARG A 31 -2.71 23.31 1.87
C ARG A 31 -3.28 23.63 3.24
N ILE A 32 -3.30 22.65 4.14
CA ILE A 32 -3.75 22.86 5.52
C ILE A 32 -2.82 23.82 6.26
N SER A 33 -1.51 23.71 6.06
CA SER A 33 -0.52 24.60 6.70
C SER A 33 -0.69 26.06 6.24
N GLN A 34 -0.94 26.27 4.95
CA GLN A 34 -1.21 27.61 4.40
C GLN A 34 -2.47 28.22 5.02
N MET A 35 -3.56 27.45 5.09
CA MET A 35 -4.81 27.88 5.70
C MET A 35 -4.65 28.19 7.20
N SER A 36 -3.92 27.34 7.93
CA SER A 36 -3.62 27.56 9.34
C SER A 36 -2.81 28.84 9.57
N SER A 37 -1.86 29.16 8.70
CA SER A 37 -1.10 30.41 8.78
C SER A 37 -1.99 31.64 8.56
N GLY A 38 -2.97 31.55 7.65
CA GLY A 38 -3.94 32.62 7.42
C GLY A 38 -4.81 32.88 8.65
N ILE A 39 -5.33 31.81 9.28
CA ILE A 39 -6.12 31.89 10.52
C ILE A 39 -5.29 32.45 11.67
N ASN A 40 -4.05 32.00 11.85
CA ASN A 40 -3.16 32.54 12.88
C ASN A 40 -2.89 34.03 12.66
N ASN A 41 -2.78 34.50 11.41
CA ASN A 41 -2.65 35.93 11.15
C ASN A 41 -3.89 36.73 11.59
N VAL A 42 -5.11 36.19 11.39
CA VAL A 42 -6.34 36.80 11.94
C VAL A 42 -6.24 36.89 13.46
N ALA A 43 -5.96 35.76 14.11
CA ALA A 43 -6.00 35.63 15.56
C ALA A 43 -4.93 36.46 16.28
N GLU A 44 -3.69 36.42 15.79
CA GLU A 44 -2.54 37.03 16.48
C GLU A 44 -2.27 38.47 16.04
N ASN A 45 -2.74 38.88 14.84
CA ASN A 45 -2.46 40.22 14.33
C ASN A 45 -3.73 41.05 14.12
N ARG A 46 -4.75 40.53 13.42
CA ARG A 46 -5.92 41.34 13.04
C ARG A 46 -6.85 41.63 14.22
N ILE A 47 -7.22 40.61 15.00
CA ILE A 47 -8.12 40.78 16.16
C ILE A 47 -7.53 41.71 17.21
N PRO A 48 -6.25 41.55 17.65
CA PRO A 48 -5.67 42.47 18.62
C PRO A 48 -5.59 43.91 18.11
N ASP A 49 -5.40 44.11 16.80
CA ASP A 49 -5.40 45.44 16.19
C ASP A 49 -6.79 46.09 16.18
N LEU A 50 -7.83 45.31 15.91
CA LEU A 50 -9.22 45.75 16.04
C LEU A 50 -9.53 46.17 17.48
N LEU A 51 -9.13 45.36 18.47
CA LEU A 51 -9.33 45.63 19.89
C LEU A 51 -8.60 46.89 20.33
N ASP A 52 -7.36 47.10 19.90
CA ASP A 52 -6.61 48.31 20.25
C ASP A 52 -7.22 49.56 19.63
N PHE A 53 -7.69 49.52 18.38
CA PHE A 53 -8.39 50.67 17.78
C PHE A 53 -9.69 51.00 18.53
N GLN A 54 -10.48 49.98 18.89
CA GLN A 54 -11.70 50.17 19.69
C GLN A 54 -11.38 50.75 21.07
N LYS A 55 -10.38 50.20 21.75
CA LYS A 55 -9.95 50.63 23.08
C LYS A 55 -9.36 52.03 23.07
N MET A 56 -8.55 52.39 22.07
CA MET A 56 -8.07 53.76 21.87
C MET A 56 -9.21 54.75 21.62
N ASN A 57 -10.18 54.39 20.79
CA ASN A 57 -11.35 55.23 20.53
C ASN A 57 -12.19 55.41 21.80
N PHE A 58 -12.35 54.36 22.61
CA PHE A 58 -13.01 54.41 23.91
C PHE A 58 -12.25 55.31 24.90
N LEU A 59 -10.95 55.09 25.10
CA LEU A 59 -10.10 55.87 26.01
C LEU A 59 -10.05 57.35 25.61
N ARG A 60 -10.07 57.67 24.30
CA ARG A 60 -10.20 59.05 23.82
C ARG A 60 -11.49 59.71 24.33
N MET A 61 -12.59 58.97 24.35
CA MET A 61 -13.87 59.46 24.87
C MET A 61 -13.88 59.51 26.40
N THR A 62 -13.22 58.57 27.08
CA THR A 62 -13.04 58.60 28.54
C THR A 62 -12.30 59.85 28.99
N ILE A 63 -11.16 60.15 28.36
CA ILE A 63 -10.37 61.33 28.75
C ILE A 63 -11.07 62.63 28.35
N ARG A 64 -11.86 62.63 27.27
CA ARG A 64 -12.76 63.74 26.94
C ARG A 64 -13.86 63.91 28.00
N SER A 65 -14.43 62.83 28.52
CA SER A 65 -15.40 62.87 29.61
C SER A 65 -14.80 63.45 30.88
N GLN A 66 -13.57 63.06 31.24
CA GLN A 66 -12.83 63.64 32.37
C GLN A 66 -12.54 65.13 32.16
N THR A 67 -12.30 65.55 30.91
CA THR A 67 -12.20 66.98 30.56
C THR A 67 -13.53 67.70 30.76
N LEU A 68 -14.67 67.09 30.42
CA LEU A 68 -15.98 67.70 30.66
C LEU A 68 -16.32 67.75 32.16
N GLU A 69 -15.86 66.78 32.96
CA GLU A 69 -16.08 66.73 34.41
C GLU A 69 -15.53 67.97 35.14
N VAL A 70 -14.42 68.54 34.66
CA VAL A 70 -13.83 69.78 35.22
C VAL A 70 -14.84 70.93 35.27
N TRP A 71 -15.73 71.03 34.28
CA TRP A 71 -16.74 72.09 34.22
C TRP A 71 -17.81 72.00 35.31
N VAL A 72 -18.07 70.81 35.84
CA VAL A 72 -19.04 70.62 36.94
C VAL A 72 -18.62 71.45 38.16
N PHE A 73 -17.33 71.74 38.29
CA PHE A 73 -16.75 72.44 39.44
C PHE A 73 -16.43 73.92 39.19
N GLU A 74 -16.88 74.50 38.06
CA GLU A 74 -16.64 75.91 37.73
C GLU A 74 -17.12 76.87 38.83
N ASN A 75 -18.29 76.59 39.40
CA ASN A 75 -18.91 77.40 40.45
C ASN A 75 -18.91 76.71 41.82
N ALA A 76 -18.14 75.64 41.99
CA ALA A 76 -18.11 74.88 43.24
C ALA A 76 -17.18 75.52 44.29
N GLU A 77 -17.66 75.67 45.52
CA GLU A 77 -16.81 76.03 46.65
C GLU A 77 -15.91 74.84 47.04
N ASN A 78 -14.60 75.06 47.19
CA ASN A 78 -13.59 74.06 47.59
C ASN A 78 -13.36 72.86 46.63
N SER A 79 -13.24 73.12 45.32
CA SER A 79 -13.04 72.08 44.28
C SER A 79 -11.60 71.57 44.06
N LYS A 80 -10.60 72.03 44.83
CA LYS A 80 -9.18 71.67 44.62
C LYS A 80 -8.92 70.16 44.62
N ALA A 81 -9.52 69.46 45.59
CA ALA A 81 -9.37 68.02 45.74
C ALA A 81 -9.93 67.26 44.53
N GLU A 82 -11.02 67.76 43.94
CA GLU A 82 -11.63 67.18 42.75
C GLU A 82 -10.74 67.34 41.52
N PHE A 83 -10.08 68.49 41.33
CA PHE A 83 -9.11 68.66 40.25
C PHE A 83 -7.89 67.73 40.41
N SER A 84 -7.40 67.54 41.64
CA SER A 84 -6.35 66.55 41.92
C SER A 84 -6.81 65.11 41.61
N ARG A 85 -8.06 64.76 41.95
CA ARG A 85 -8.65 63.46 41.63
C ARG A 85 -8.77 63.26 40.11
N ILE A 86 -9.28 64.26 39.40
CA ILE A 86 -9.40 64.23 37.93
C ILE A 86 -8.02 64.02 37.30
N LEU A 87 -6.98 64.73 37.75
CA LEU A 87 -5.61 64.55 37.25
C LEU A 87 -5.08 63.13 37.51
N ASN A 88 -5.35 62.55 38.67
CA ASN A 88 -4.95 61.16 38.95
C ASN A 88 -5.63 60.18 37.98
N ASN A 89 -6.95 60.29 37.80
CA ASN A 89 -7.69 59.44 36.86
C ASN A 89 -7.22 59.60 35.41
N ARG A 90 -6.83 60.82 35.03
CA ARG A 90 -6.26 61.11 33.71
C ARG A 90 -4.89 60.48 33.52
N ASN A 91 -4.04 60.48 34.54
CA ASN A 91 -2.75 59.80 34.48
C ASN A 91 -2.90 58.28 34.26
N GLU A 92 -3.87 57.65 34.95
CA GLU A 92 -4.20 56.23 34.74
C GLU A 92 -4.70 55.99 33.31
N THR A 93 -5.59 56.86 32.81
CA THR A 93 -6.11 56.77 31.44
C THR A 93 -5.00 56.96 30.40
N TRP A 94 -4.05 57.88 30.64
CA TRP A 94 -2.88 58.09 29.80
C TRP A 94 -1.96 56.89 29.73
N ALA A 95 -1.77 56.18 30.85
CA ALA A 95 -0.97 54.96 30.87
C ALA A 95 -1.57 53.89 29.94
N GLU A 96 -2.88 53.66 29.99
CA GLU A 96 -3.58 52.75 29.07
C GLU A 96 -3.48 53.22 27.61
N ILE A 97 -3.66 54.51 27.36
CA ILE A 97 -3.54 55.09 26.02
C ILE A 97 -2.15 54.85 25.44
N ASP A 98 -1.09 55.12 26.21
CA ASP A 98 0.29 54.97 25.78
C ASP A 98 0.64 53.49 25.48
N GLU A 99 0.08 52.54 26.24
CA GLU A 99 0.21 51.10 25.99
C GLU A 99 -0.43 50.68 24.66
N HIS A 100 -1.71 50.98 24.47
CA HIS A 100 -2.43 50.61 23.24
C HIS A 100 -1.89 51.33 22.01
N TRP A 101 -1.47 52.59 22.15
CA TRP A 101 -0.83 53.32 21.07
C TRP A 101 0.49 52.67 20.64
N LYS A 102 1.35 52.29 21.60
CA LYS A 102 2.61 51.57 21.32
C LYS A 102 2.35 50.23 20.63
N SER A 103 1.32 49.51 21.06
CA SER A 103 0.89 48.26 20.43
C SER A 103 0.49 48.45 18.96
N ILE A 104 -0.35 49.45 18.66
CA ILE A 104 -0.75 49.82 17.29
C ILE A 104 0.47 50.17 16.42
N GLN A 105 1.46 50.88 16.96
CA GLN A 105 2.67 51.27 16.23
C GLN A 105 3.57 50.08 15.89
N ASN A 106 3.65 49.08 16.77
CA ASN A 106 4.53 47.93 16.60
C ASN A 106 3.95 46.86 15.66
N ARG A 107 2.64 46.87 15.38
CA ARG A 107 2.03 45.91 14.46
C ARG A 107 2.25 46.31 13.00
N SER A 108 2.74 45.35 12.22
CA SER A 108 2.97 45.55 10.78
C SER A 108 1.66 45.78 10.02
N ARG A 109 1.71 46.64 9.00
CA ARG A 109 0.58 46.94 8.10
C ARG A 109 0.87 46.38 6.72
N GLN A 110 0.03 45.45 6.29
CA GLN A 110 0.11 44.82 4.98
C GLN A 110 -0.50 45.71 3.88
N SER A 111 -1.62 46.38 4.16
CA SER A 111 -2.29 47.24 3.19
C SER A 111 -1.68 48.63 3.13
N GLU A 112 -1.56 49.16 1.91
CA GLU A 112 -1.04 50.51 1.66
C GLU A 112 -1.89 51.59 2.36
N LYS A 113 -3.22 51.48 2.22
CA LYS A 113 -4.16 52.34 2.96
C LYS A 113 -3.96 52.25 4.48
N GLY A 114 -3.69 51.05 5.01
CA GLY A 114 -3.41 50.87 6.43
C GLY A 114 -2.15 51.60 6.88
N ARG A 115 -1.08 51.58 6.08
CA ARG A 115 0.17 52.32 6.38
C ARG A 115 -0.07 53.82 6.41
N GLN A 116 -0.80 54.34 5.41
CA GLN A 116 -1.13 55.76 5.31
C GLN A 116 -1.98 56.23 6.50
N LEU A 117 -2.99 55.45 6.89
CA LEU A 117 -3.84 55.77 8.04
C LEU A 117 -3.07 55.78 9.36
N ILE A 118 -2.13 54.84 9.56
CA ILE A 118 -1.27 54.86 10.74
C ILE A 118 -0.34 56.07 10.75
N GLU A 119 0.25 56.42 9.61
CA GLU A 119 1.12 57.60 9.53
C GLU A 119 0.34 58.90 9.81
N GLN A 120 -0.87 59.02 9.28
CA GLN A 120 -1.79 60.11 9.60
C GLN A 120 -2.13 60.13 11.10
N LEU A 121 -2.48 58.97 11.67
CA LEU A 121 -2.78 58.84 13.10
C LEU A 121 -1.60 59.22 13.99
N LYS A 122 -0.34 58.99 13.57
CA LYS A 122 0.83 59.44 14.36
C LYS A 122 0.86 60.95 14.51
N GLY A 123 0.67 61.68 13.42
CA GLY A 123 0.62 63.14 13.47
C GLY A 123 -0.58 63.65 14.28
N GLU A 124 -1.73 63.01 14.14
CA GLU A 124 -2.94 63.36 14.90
C GLU A 124 -2.81 63.02 16.39
N TYR A 125 -2.19 61.89 16.74
CA TYR A 125 -1.89 61.50 18.12
C TYR A 125 -1.00 62.52 18.82
N LEU A 126 0.06 62.99 18.15
CA LEU A 126 0.96 63.99 18.73
C LEU A 126 0.23 65.31 19.00
N ASN A 127 -0.55 65.79 18.04
CA ASN A 127 -1.35 67.01 18.22
C ASN A 127 -2.39 66.85 19.34
N TRP A 128 -3.03 65.69 19.40
CA TRP A 128 -3.99 65.36 20.43
C TRP A 128 -3.34 65.24 21.82
N ARG A 129 -2.18 64.60 21.94
CA ARG A 129 -1.44 64.53 23.21
C ARG A 129 -1.02 65.93 23.67
N ASN A 130 -0.49 66.76 22.77
CA ASN A 130 -0.01 68.10 23.09
C ASN A 130 -1.12 69.01 23.63
N ILE A 131 -2.30 69.02 23.01
CA ILE A 131 -3.42 69.86 23.50
C ILE A 131 -3.94 69.37 24.86
N TYR A 132 -3.86 68.08 25.14
CA TYR A 132 -4.21 67.56 26.46
C TYR A 132 -3.15 67.82 27.53
N VAL A 133 -1.86 67.85 27.18
CA VAL A 133 -0.81 68.31 28.11
C VAL A 133 -1.07 69.76 28.52
N GLU A 134 -1.51 70.61 27.57
CA GLU A 134 -1.93 71.98 27.86
C GLU A 134 -3.16 72.01 28.80
N LEU A 135 -4.19 71.19 28.54
CA LEU A 135 -5.35 71.04 29.44
C LEU A 135 -4.95 70.59 30.85
N ASP A 136 -4.07 69.59 30.95
CA ASP A 136 -3.62 69.03 32.23
C ASP A 136 -2.83 70.06 33.02
N GLY A 137 -2.06 70.92 32.35
CA GLY A 137 -1.38 72.07 32.96
C GLY A 137 -2.37 73.07 33.57
N VAL A 138 -3.47 73.39 32.88
CA VAL A 138 -4.51 74.29 33.41
C VAL A 138 -5.27 73.64 34.57
N ILE A 139 -5.62 72.35 34.48
CA ILE A 139 -6.26 71.62 35.60
C ILE A 139 -5.33 71.57 36.82
N GLN A 140 -4.02 71.41 36.60
CA GLN A 140 -3.03 71.46 37.67
C GLN A 140 -2.96 72.84 38.32
N ALA A 141 -3.04 73.92 37.55
CA ALA A 141 -3.14 75.27 38.10
C ALA A 141 -4.46 75.46 38.90
N LEU A 142 -5.59 74.98 38.39
CA LEU A 142 -6.90 75.00 39.10
C LEU A 142 -6.84 74.27 40.44
N SER A 143 -6.12 73.14 40.52
CA SER A 143 -5.93 72.43 41.79
C SER A 143 -5.14 73.21 42.86
N LYS A 144 -4.41 74.26 42.45
CA LYS A 144 -3.54 75.06 43.31
C LYS A 144 -4.04 76.49 43.52
N ALA A 145 -5.01 76.96 42.75
CA ALA A 145 -5.50 78.34 42.76
C ALA A 145 -5.89 78.82 44.16
N SER A 146 -5.48 80.01 44.57
CA SER A 146 -5.63 80.50 45.95
C SER A 146 -6.81 81.44 46.16
N SER A 147 -7.43 81.93 45.07
CA SER A 147 -8.55 82.87 45.12
C SER A 147 -9.65 82.54 44.10
N PRO A 148 -10.90 82.98 44.34
CA PRO A 148 -11.98 82.88 43.36
C PRO A 148 -11.66 83.58 42.03
N GLU A 149 -10.99 84.75 42.08
CA GLU A 149 -10.60 85.50 40.88
C GLU A 149 -9.59 84.74 40.02
N GLU A 150 -8.58 84.10 40.65
CA GLU A 150 -7.62 83.25 39.96
C GLU A 150 -8.29 82.04 39.31
N ASN A 151 -9.23 81.40 40.02
CA ASN A 151 -10.04 80.30 39.47
C ASN A 151 -10.82 80.74 38.23
N ALA A 152 -11.50 81.89 38.26
CA ALA A 152 -12.26 82.40 37.12
C ALA A 152 -11.37 82.62 35.88
N ILE A 153 -10.17 83.18 36.06
CA ILE A 153 -9.20 83.38 34.97
C ILE A 153 -8.74 82.03 34.40
N LEU A 154 -8.44 81.06 35.26
CA LEU A 154 -8.02 79.72 34.85
C LEU A 154 -9.14 78.97 34.11
N PHE A 155 -10.41 79.14 34.49
CA PHE A 155 -11.54 78.57 33.75
C PHE A 155 -11.72 79.19 32.36
N VAL A 156 -11.48 80.50 32.20
CA VAL A 156 -11.45 81.13 30.87
C VAL A 156 -10.33 80.51 30.01
N SER A 157 -9.13 80.36 30.57
CA SER A 157 -8.01 79.69 29.89
C SER A 157 -8.37 78.25 29.52
N TYR A 158 -8.93 77.49 30.47
CA TYR A 158 -9.37 76.11 30.29
C TYR A 158 -10.36 75.98 29.12
N PHE A 159 -11.35 76.88 29.05
CA PHE A 159 -12.36 76.87 28.01
C PHE A 159 -11.77 77.13 26.61
N GLU A 160 -10.79 78.03 26.50
CA GLU A 160 -10.10 78.28 25.23
C GLU A 160 -9.25 77.10 24.77
N VAL A 161 -8.58 76.39 25.69
CA VAL A 161 -7.87 75.14 25.36
C VAL A 161 -8.87 74.05 24.96
N TYR A 162 -9.98 73.90 25.70
CA TYR A 162 -11.04 72.94 25.39
C TYR A 162 -11.61 73.14 23.98
N LYS A 163 -11.93 74.39 23.59
CA LYS A 163 -12.45 74.70 22.25
C LYS A 163 -11.50 74.26 21.15
N ARG A 164 -10.18 74.42 21.34
CA ARG A 164 -9.16 73.94 20.40
C ARG A 164 -9.02 72.42 20.42
N MET A 165 -9.20 71.78 21.59
CA MET A 165 -9.11 70.33 21.73
C MET A 165 -10.21 69.59 20.95
N VAL A 166 -11.45 70.07 21.00
CA VAL A 166 -12.61 69.41 20.36
C VAL A 166 -12.35 69.03 18.89
N PRO A 167 -12.02 69.96 17.97
CA PRO A 167 -11.79 69.63 16.58
C PRO A 167 -10.56 68.72 16.37
N ILE A 168 -9.54 68.79 17.23
CA ILE A 168 -8.36 67.89 17.18
C ILE A 168 -8.78 66.46 17.52
N SER A 169 -9.51 66.28 18.63
CA SER A 169 -10.04 64.98 19.05
C SER A 169 -11.02 64.40 18.03
N ASP A 170 -11.90 65.22 17.46
CA ASP A 170 -12.91 64.76 16.49
C ASP A 170 -12.26 64.32 15.17
N LYS A 171 -11.22 65.04 14.71
CA LYS A 171 -10.42 64.65 13.55
C LYS A 171 -9.77 63.28 13.77
N MET A 172 -9.06 63.11 14.88
CA MET A 172 -8.42 61.84 15.22
C MET A 172 -9.43 60.69 15.35
N GLY A 173 -10.59 60.97 15.94
CA GLY A 173 -11.69 60.00 16.05
C GLY A 173 -12.19 59.49 14.70
N LYS A 174 -12.33 60.37 13.70
CA LYS A 174 -12.70 59.97 12.33
C LYS A 174 -11.65 59.05 11.71
N THR A 175 -10.37 59.39 11.84
CA THR A 175 -9.27 58.57 11.32
C THR A 175 -9.20 57.21 12.02
N PHE A 176 -9.48 57.13 13.33
CA PHE A 176 -9.58 55.85 14.04
C PHE A 176 -10.70 54.96 13.49
N VAL A 177 -11.88 55.53 13.23
CA VAL A 177 -13.00 54.77 12.64
C VAL A 177 -12.64 54.31 11.23
N GLU A 178 -11.96 55.14 10.44
CA GLU A 178 -11.50 54.72 9.11
C GLU A 178 -10.45 53.61 9.18
N ALA A 179 -9.50 53.69 10.11
CA ALA A 179 -8.50 52.64 10.35
C ALA A 179 -9.14 51.33 10.81
N LEU A 180 -10.12 51.41 11.71
CA LEU A 180 -10.93 50.28 12.17
C LEU A 180 -11.65 49.61 11.00
N ASN A 181 -12.41 50.39 10.22
CA ASN A 181 -13.16 49.88 9.06
C ASN A 181 -12.23 49.28 8.00
N ASN A 182 -11.09 49.92 7.73
CA ASN A 182 -10.09 49.37 6.84
C ASN A 182 -9.53 48.03 7.37
N ASN A 183 -9.32 47.89 8.69
CA ASN A 183 -8.87 46.63 9.28
C ASN A 183 -9.95 45.54 9.13
N VAL A 184 -11.22 45.86 9.41
CA VAL A 184 -12.36 44.95 9.24
C VAL A 184 -12.46 44.46 7.78
N VAL A 185 -12.53 45.38 6.81
CA VAL A 185 -12.64 45.01 5.38
C VAL A 185 -11.46 44.15 4.92
N ASN A 186 -10.23 44.46 5.35
CA ASN A 186 -9.08 43.63 5.00
C ASN A 186 -9.11 42.26 5.68
N THR A 187 -9.70 42.16 6.87
CA THR A 187 -9.87 40.89 7.58
C THR A 187 -10.93 40.03 6.91
N ASP A 188 -12.07 40.63 6.51
CA ASP A 188 -13.13 39.95 5.77
C ASP A 188 -12.62 39.41 4.43
N ASN A 189 -11.92 40.24 3.64
CA ASN A 189 -11.29 39.81 2.39
C ASN A 189 -10.30 38.64 2.59
N MET A 190 -9.60 38.61 3.74
CA MET A 190 -8.67 37.53 4.05
C MET A 190 -9.40 36.24 4.46
N ILE A 191 -10.53 36.35 5.15
CA ILE A 191 -11.40 35.22 5.49
C ILE A 191 -12.02 34.64 4.21
N GLU A 192 -12.60 35.49 3.35
CA GLU A 192 -13.15 35.06 2.05
C GLU A 192 -12.09 34.39 1.16
N GLY A 193 -10.88 34.95 1.12
CA GLY A 193 -9.74 34.34 0.43
C GLY A 193 -9.39 32.96 0.98
N ASN A 194 -9.34 32.81 2.31
CA ASN A 194 -9.07 31.53 2.98
C ASN A 194 -10.19 30.50 2.70
N GLU A 195 -11.45 30.91 2.67
CA GLU A 195 -12.58 30.02 2.34
C GLU A 195 -12.50 29.54 0.88
N GLN A 196 -12.18 30.45 -0.05
CA GLN A 196 -11.99 30.09 -1.45
C GLN A 196 -10.80 29.15 -1.63
N ASP A 197 -9.68 29.41 -0.97
CA ASP A 197 -8.49 28.54 -0.98
C ASP A 197 -8.80 27.16 -0.40
N ALA A 198 -9.60 27.09 0.67
CA ALA A 198 -10.07 25.83 1.24
C ALA A 198 -10.97 25.06 0.26
N SER A 199 -11.89 25.75 -0.43
CA SER A 199 -12.76 25.14 -1.45
C SER A 199 -11.96 24.60 -2.65
N ASN A 200 -10.99 25.38 -3.12
CA ASN A 200 -10.06 24.97 -4.17
C ASN A 200 -9.22 23.76 -3.75
N ALA A 201 -8.70 23.76 -2.51
CA ALA A 201 -7.95 22.63 -1.97
C ALA A 201 -8.81 21.36 -1.86
N LYS A 202 -10.06 21.47 -1.40
CA LYS A 202 -11.02 20.35 -1.35
C LYS A 202 -11.27 19.78 -2.75
N SER A 203 -11.57 20.63 -3.73
CA SER A 203 -11.83 20.22 -5.11
C SER A 203 -10.62 19.51 -5.73
N LEU A 204 -9.43 20.06 -5.53
CA LEU A 204 -8.17 19.45 -5.98
C LEU A 204 -7.93 18.09 -5.32
N MET A 205 -8.15 17.97 -4.01
CA MET A 205 -8.00 16.69 -3.30
C MET A 205 -8.97 15.63 -3.83
N VAL A 206 -10.24 15.97 -4.08
CA VAL A 206 -11.22 15.05 -4.68
C VAL A 206 -10.76 14.56 -6.05
N ILE A 207 -10.27 15.45 -6.91
CA ILE A 207 -9.74 15.08 -8.23
C ILE A 207 -8.55 14.13 -8.09
N ILE A 208 -7.60 14.42 -7.21
CA ILE A 208 -6.42 13.57 -7.01
C ILE A 208 -6.83 12.20 -6.45
N ILE A 209 -7.78 12.14 -5.52
CA ILE A 209 -8.30 10.88 -4.96
C ILE A 209 -8.95 10.04 -6.07
N ILE A 210 -9.77 10.64 -6.93
CA ILE A 210 -10.42 9.94 -8.04
C ILE A 210 -9.37 9.40 -9.01
N ILE A 211 -8.38 10.20 -9.40
CA ILE A 211 -7.29 9.77 -10.29
C ILE A 211 -6.48 8.64 -9.64
N SER A 212 -6.16 8.77 -8.36
CA SER A 212 -5.43 7.76 -7.59
C SER A 212 -6.18 6.42 -7.55
N LEU A 213 -7.51 6.48 -7.37
CA LEU A 213 -8.37 5.30 -7.38
C LEU A 213 -8.40 4.62 -8.75
N ILE A 214 -8.54 5.42 -9.83
CA ILE A 214 -8.50 4.90 -11.20
C ILE A 214 -7.16 4.20 -11.48
N ILE A 215 -6.05 4.82 -11.08
CA ILE A 215 -4.72 4.22 -11.25
C ILE A 215 -4.60 2.93 -10.41
N ALA A 216 -5.07 2.93 -9.17
CA ALA A 216 -5.06 1.73 -8.33
C ALA A 216 -5.85 0.57 -8.97
N ILE A 217 -7.01 0.86 -9.57
CA ILE A 217 -7.82 -0.13 -10.32
C ILE A 217 -7.05 -0.64 -11.55
N ILE A 218 -6.45 0.25 -12.34
CA ILE A 218 -5.66 -0.13 -13.53
C ILE A 218 -4.49 -1.04 -13.14
N ILE A 219 -3.76 -0.69 -12.08
CA ILE A 219 -2.67 -1.51 -11.53
C ILE A 219 -3.20 -2.86 -11.05
N GLY A 220 -4.34 -2.89 -10.36
CA GLY A 220 -4.98 -4.12 -9.90
C GLY A 220 -5.34 -5.06 -11.05
N VAL A 221 -6.01 -4.55 -12.09
CA VAL A 221 -6.35 -5.31 -13.31
C VAL A 221 -5.09 -5.81 -14.01
N PHE A 222 -4.05 -4.98 -14.07
CA PHE A 222 -2.76 -5.35 -14.65
C PHE A 222 -2.11 -6.52 -13.89
N ILE A 223 -2.07 -6.47 -12.55
CA ILE A 223 -1.51 -7.55 -11.72
C ILE A 223 -2.31 -8.85 -11.86
N ILE A 224 -3.64 -8.77 -11.89
CA ILE A 224 -4.52 -9.93 -12.08
C ILE A 224 -4.19 -10.62 -13.42
N ASN A 225 -4.11 -9.86 -14.51
CA ASN A 225 -3.85 -10.42 -15.84
C ASN A 225 -2.40 -10.89 -16.01
N ALA A 226 -1.44 -10.21 -15.38
CA ALA A 226 -0.02 -10.53 -15.52
C ALA A 226 0.43 -11.72 -14.66
N ILE A 227 -0.22 -11.96 -13.51
CA ILE A 227 0.22 -12.95 -12.52
C ILE A 227 -0.89 -13.96 -12.22
N VAL A 228 -2.06 -13.51 -11.76
CA VAL A 228 -3.13 -14.38 -11.23
C VAL A 228 -3.68 -15.30 -12.31
N VAL A 229 -4.03 -14.78 -13.48
CA VAL A 229 -4.62 -15.56 -14.58
C VAL A 229 -3.64 -16.65 -15.09
N PRO A 230 -2.38 -16.34 -15.42
CA PRO A 230 -1.38 -17.35 -15.82
C PRO A 230 -1.10 -18.40 -14.75
N LEU A 231 -1.03 -18.03 -13.46
CA LEU A 231 -0.86 -18.99 -12.37
C LEU A 231 -2.07 -19.91 -12.25
N LYS A 232 -3.29 -19.38 -12.40
CA LYS A 232 -4.51 -20.20 -12.41
C LYS A 232 -4.47 -21.26 -13.53
N LYS A 233 -4.04 -20.87 -14.74
CA LYS A 233 -3.84 -21.82 -15.84
C LYS A 233 -2.81 -22.92 -15.51
N ALA A 234 -1.70 -22.56 -14.86
CA ALA A 234 -0.68 -23.53 -14.45
C ALA A 234 -1.23 -24.53 -13.42
N VAL A 235 -2.04 -24.06 -12.47
CA VAL A 235 -2.75 -24.93 -11.49
C VAL A 235 -3.74 -25.86 -12.21
N GLU A 236 -4.56 -25.33 -13.13
CA GLU A 236 -5.51 -26.13 -13.90
C GLU A 236 -4.83 -27.25 -14.70
N VAL A 237 -3.70 -26.97 -15.34
CA VAL A 237 -2.94 -28.02 -16.06
C VAL A 237 -2.30 -29.02 -15.11
N SER A 238 -1.78 -28.58 -13.96
CA SER A 238 -1.22 -29.49 -12.97
C SER A 238 -2.25 -30.49 -12.44
N LEU A 239 -3.49 -30.06 -12.23
CA LEU A 239 -4.60 -30.93 -11.84
C LEU A 239 -4.91 -31.97 -12.94
N LYS A 240 -4.96 -31.56 -14.21
CA LYS A 240 -5.19 -32.49 -15.32
C LYS A 240 -4.08 -33.55 -15.44
N ILE A 241 -2.83 -33.16 -15.23
CA ILE A 241 -1.71 -34.12 -15.19
C ILE A 241 -1.89 -35.12 -14.04
N ALA A 242 -2.33 -34.64 -12.87
CA ALA A 242 -2.60 -35.52 -11.72
C ALA A 242 -3.74 -36.51 -12.00
N ASP A 243 -4.73 -36.13 -12.81
CA ASP A 243 -5.82 -36.99 -13.28
C ASP A 243 -5.40 -37.94 -14.42
N GLY A 244 -4.13 -37.87 -14.88
CA GLY A 244 -3.59 -38.71 -15.95
C GLY A 244 -3.78 -38.16 -17.37
N ASP A 245 -4.33 -36.96 -17.54
CA ASP A 245 -4.46 -36.30 -18.84
C ASP A 245 -3.14 -35.57 -19.22
N LEU A 246 -2.32 -36.25 -20.03
CA LEU A 246 -1.06 -35.72 -20.56
C LEU A 246 -1.21 -35.02 -21.93
N THR A 247 -2.44 -34.73 -22.37
CA THR A 247 -2.70 -34.05 -23.67
C THR A 247 -2.66 -32.53 -23.57
N CYS A 248 -2.52 -31.99 -22.36
CA CYS A 248 -2.61 -30.56 -22.09
C CYS A 248 -1.38 -29.78 -22.59
N ASN A 249 -1.64 -28.66 -23.27
CA ASN A 249 -0.62 -27.69 -23.68
C ASN A 249 -0.73 -26.42 -22.82
N ILE A 250 0.37 -26.00 -22.21
CA ILE A 250 0.43 -24.75 -21.44
C ILE A 250 0.88 -23.63 -22.38
N ASP A 251 -0.09 -22.90 -22.93
CA ASP A 251 0.19 -21.68 -23.69
C ASP A 251 0.30 -20.47 -22.75
N VAL A 252 1.51 -20.28 -22.22
CA VAL A 252 1.90 -19.10 -21.43
C VAL A 252 3.10 -18.44 -22.09
N ASP A 253 2.83 -17.41 -22.90
CA ASP A 253 3.85 -16.57 -23.51
C ASP A 253 4.37 -15.51 -22.51
N GLN A 254 5.16 -15.97 -21.54
CA GLN A 254 5.91 -15.14 -20.59
C GLN A 254 7.34 -15.65 -20.41
N ASN A 255 8.26 -14.76 -20.06
CA ASN A 255 9.67 -15.06 -19.77
C ASN A 255 10.06 -14.77 -18.31
N ASP A 256 9.08 -14.49 -17.45
CA ASP A 256 9.27 -14.31 -16.01
C ASP A 256 9.16 -15.65 -15.26
N GLU A 257 9.05 -15.62 -13.93
CA GLU A 257 8.90 -16.82 -13.11
C GLU A 257 7.65 -17.64 -13.47
N VAL A 258 6.57 -17.00 -13.93
CA VAL A 258 5.37 -17.74 -14.37
C VAL A 258 5.63 -18.47 -15.68
N GLY A 259 6.35 -17.83 -16.61
CA GLY A 259 6.83 -18.47 -17.83
C GLY A 259 7.79 -19.63 -17.58
N GLN A 260 8.67 -19.51 -16.58
CA GLN A 260 9.56 -20.60 -16.17
C GLN A 260 8.78 -21.78 -15.58
N LEU A 261 7.77 -21.51 -14.74
CA LEU A 261 6.87 -22.54 -14.22
C LEU A 261 6.13 -23.26 -15.35
N ALA A 262 5.58 -22.52 -16.31
CA ALA A 262 4.90 -23.08 -17.47
C ALA A 262 5.83 -24.01 -18.28
N LYS A 263 7.06 -23.57 -18.57
CA LYS A 263 8.07 -24.39 -19.27
C LYS A 263 8.45 -25.65 -18.48
N ALA A 264 8.59 -25.55 -17.16
CA ALA A 264 8.88 -26.69 -16.31
C ALA A 264 7.75 -27.72 -16.30
N LEU A 265 6.49 -27.26 -16.24
CA LEU A 265 5.32 -28.14 -16.34
C LEU A 265 5.24 -28.82 -17.72
N CYS A 266 5.49 -28.11 -18.82
CA CYS A 266 5.55 -28.73 -20.16
C CYS A 266 6.62 -29.83 -20.24
N LYS A 267 7.81 -29.58 -19.67
CA LYS A 267 8.88 -30.59 -19.63
C LYS A 267 8.44 -31.81 -18.82
N MET A 268 7.78 -31.61 -17.68
CA MET A 268 7.24 -32.69 -16.85
C MET A 268 6.22 -33.53 -17.63
N THR A 269 5.27 -32.90 -18.33
CA THR A 269 4.28 -33.59 -19.16
C THR A 269 4.94 -34.42 -20.27
N SER A 270 5.95 -33.85 -20.96
CA SER A 270 6.70 -34.56 -22.01
C SER A 270 7.40 -35.80 -21.46
N SER A 271 8.10 -35.68 -20.34
CA SER A 271 8.79 -36.82 -19.72
C SER A 271 7.83 -37.89 -19.22
N LEU A 272 6.69 -37.51 -18.64
CA LEU A 272 5.64 -38.48 -18.26
C LEU A 272 5.08 -39.21 -19.49
N LYS A 273 4.87 -38.51 -20.60
CA LYS A 273 4.39 -39.11 -21.86
C LYS A 273 5.40 -40.11 -22.41
N GLU A 274 6.69 -39.77 -22.42
CA GLU A 274 7.77 -40.69 -22.83
C GLU A 274 7.81 -41.96 -21.97
N ILE A 275 7.67 -41.82 -20.64
CA ILE A 275 7.62 -42.96 -19.71
C ILE A 275 6.41 -43.86 -20.02
N ILE A 276 5.21 -43.27 -20.19
CA ILE A 276 4.00 -44.03 -20.52
C ILE A 276 4.14 -44.74 -21.87
N THR A 277 4.70 -44.07 -22.90
CA THR A 277 4.97 -44.71 -24.20
C THR A 277 5.93 -45.90 -24.05
N ALA A 278 7.01 -45.74 -23.29
CA ALA A 278 7.95 -46.84 -23.04
C ALA A 278 7.29 -48.02 -22.31
N ILE A 279 6.40 -47.75 -21.35
CA ILE A 279 5.62 -48.79 -20.66
C ILE A 279 4.71 -49.52 -21.65
N VAL A 280 3.97 -48.80 -22.50
CA VAL A 280 3.06 -49.39 -23.50
C VAL A 280 3.83 -50.30 -24.46
N THR A 281 4.93 -49.82 -25.04
CA THR A 281 5.79 -50.64 -25.91
C THR A 281 6.38 -51.84 -25.18
N GLY A 282 6.77 -51.68 -23.91
CA GLY A 282 7.21 -52.79 -23.06
C GLY A 282 6.11 -53.85 -22.88
N THR A 283 4.88 -53.43 -22.62
CA THR A 283 3.74 -54.34 -22.48
C THR A 283 3.36 -55.04 -23.79
N GLU A 284 3.47 -54.37 -24.94
CA GLU A 284 3.24 -54.98 -26.26
C GLU A 284 4.27 -56.08 -26.56
N ASN A 285 5.54 -55.82 -26.24
CA ASN A 285 6.62 -56.80 -26.35
C ASN A 285 6.39 -58.01 -25.43
N ILE A 286 5.98 -57.78 -24.18
CA ILE A 286 5.61 -58.85 -23.23
C ILE A 286 4.42 -59.65 -23.75
N SER A 287 3.38 -58.99 -24.27
CA SER A 287 2.21 -59.66 -24.85
C SER A 287 2.61 -60.56 -26.03
N SER A 288 3.46 -60.05 -26.91
CA SER A 288 3.96 -60.79 -28.08
C SER A 288 4.82 -61.99 -27.66
N ALA A 289 5.73 -61.81 -26.71
CA ALA A 289 6.55 -62.88 -26.15
C ALA A 289 5.70 -63.94 -25.44
N SER A 290 4.65 -63.54 -24.74
CA SER A 290 3.70 -64.45 -24.07
C SER A 290 2.93 -65.29 -25.10
N GLN A 291 2.51 -64.69 -26.22
CA GLN A 291 1.85 -65.40 -27.32
C GLN A 291 2.78 -66.45 -27.95
N GLN A 292 4.03 -66.09 -28.22
CA GLN A 292 5.04 -67.00 -28.76
C GLN A 292 5.38 -68.12 -27.76
N MET A 293 5.50 -67.79 -26.48
CA MET A 293 5.74 -68.79 -25.43
C MET A 293 4.58 -69.77 -25.30
N SER A 294 3.34 -69.30 -25.40
CA SER A 294 2.16 -70.16 -25.44
C SER A 294 2.20 -71.11 -26.64
N SER A 295 2.54 -70.60 -27.83
CA SER A 295 2.70 -71.43 -29.03
C SER A 295 3.80 -72.48 -28.85
N ASN A 296 4.97 -72.10 -28.33
CA ASN A 296 6.08 -73.01 -28.08
C ASN A 296 5.72 -74.08 -27.05
N ALA A 297 5.02 -73.72 -25.98
CA ALA A 297 4.54 -74.65 -24.97
C ALA A 297 3.59 -75.70 -25.60
N GLN A 298 2.74 -75.28 -26.54
CA GLN A 298 1.82 -76.17 -27.24
C GLN A 298 2.55 -77.14 -28.19
N THR A 299 3.55 -76.65 -28.95
CA THR A 299 4.42 -77.51 -29.77
C THR A 299 5.24 -78.48 -28.91
N MET A 300 5.79 -78.01 -27.78
CA MET A 300 6.53 -78.86 -26.84
C MET A 300 5.62 -79.95 -26.27
N SER A 301 4.40 -79.61 -25.87
CA SER A 301 3.42 -80.59 -25.38
C SER A 301 3.10 -81.64 -26.44
N GLN A 302 2.99 -81.24 -27.71
CA GLN A 302 2.78 -82.17 -28.82
C GLN A 302 3.99 -83.09 -29.02
N GLY A 303 5.21 -82.55 -29.06
CA GLY A 303 6.44 -83.33 -29.19
C GLY A 303 6.67 -84.29 -28.02
N ALA A 304 6.30 -83.88 -26.80
CA ALA A 304 6.34 -84.75 -25.62
C ALA A 304 5.38 -85.95 -25.75
N ASN A 305 4.17 -85.73 -26.32
CA ASN A 305 3.23 -86.83 -26.60
C ASN A 305 3.76 -87.78 -27.69
N GLU A 306 4.37 -87.25 -28.75
CA GLU A 306 4.99 -88.06 -29.79
C GLU A 306 6.16 -88.88 -29.24
N GLN A 307 7.02 -88.27 -28.42
CA GLN A 307 8.14 -88.96 -27.79
C GLN A 307 7.68 -90.02 -26.79
N ALA A 308 6.59 -89.77 -26.05
CA ALA A 308 5.96 -90.79 -25.20
C ALA A 308 5.51 -92.00 -26.04
N ALA A 309 4.84 -91.77 -27.17
CA ALA A 309 4.41 -92.82 -28.08
C ALA A 309 5.60 -93.61 -28.68
N SER A 310 6.66 -92.92 -29.12
CA SER A 310 7.88 -93.62 -29.59
C SER A 310 8.55 -94.44 -28.48
N SER A 311 8.53 -93.96 -27.24
CA SER A 311 9.05 -94.73 -26.11
C SER A 311 8.20 -95.98 -25.81
N GLU A 312 6.89 -95.93 -26.00
CA GLU A 312 6.01 -97.10 -25.93
C GLU A 312 6.34 -98.11 -27.05
N GLU A 313 6.55 -97.63 -28.29
CA GLU A 313 6.92 -98.48 -29.42
C GLU A 313 8.30 -99.15 -29.24
N VAL A 314 9.28 -98.42 -28.73
CA VAL A 314 10.60 -98.97 -28.37
C VAL A 314 10.46 -100.01 -27.27
N SER A 315 9.62 -99.77 -26.27
CA SER A 315 9.37 -100.73 -25.18
C SER A 315 8.74 -102.02 -25.72
N SER A 316 7.76 -101.91 -26.63
CA SER A 316 7.16 -103.05 -27.33
C SER A 316 8.18 -103.81 -28.20
N SER A 317 9.03 -103.08 -28.94
CA SER A 317 10.11 -103.67 -29.72
C SER A 317 11.12 -104.40 -28.84
N MET A 318 11.42 -103.88 -27.65
CA MET A 318 12.26 -104.54 -26.65
C MET A 318 11.62 -105.81 -26.09
N GLU A 319 10.30 -105.83 -25.84
CA GLU A 319 9.58 -107.06 -25.47
C GLU A 319 9.66 -108.12 -26.58
N GLN A 320 9.42 -107.73 -27.83
CA GLN A 320 9.52 -108.63 -28.97
C GLN A 320 10.96 -109.12 -29.19
N MET A 321 11.95 -108.27 -28.97
CA MET A 321 13.37 -108.63 -29.06
C MET A 321 13.75 -109.61 -27.94
N GLY A 322 13.25 -109.40 -26.72
CA GLY A 322 13.39 -110.33 -25.61
C GLY A 322 12.80 -111.71 -25.95
N SER A 323 11.61 -111.74 -26.56
CA SER A 323 10.97 -112.98 -27.06
C SER A 323 11.83 -113.69 -28.12
N ASN A 324 12.38 -112.95 -29.09
CA ASN A 324 13.26 -113.50 -30.12
C ASN A 324 14.58 -114.04 -29.55
N ILE A 325 15.18 -113.36 -28.55
CA ILE A 325 16.38 -113.84 -27.86
C ILE A 325 16.07 -115.14 -27.12
N GLN A 326 14.93 -115.22 -26.45
CA GLN A 326 14.49 -116.46 -25.80
C GLN A 326 14.31 -117.58 -26.83
N GLN A 327 13.63 -117.29 -27.95
CA GLN A 327 13.45 -118.26 -29.03
C GLN A 327 14.79 -118.73 -29.64
N ASN A 328 15.76 -117.83 -29.85
CA ASN A 328 17.09 -118.20 -30.32
C ASN A 328 17.85 -119.06 -29.30
N THR A 329 17.68 -118.77 -28.01
CA THR A 329 18.25 -119.58 -26.93
C THR A 329 17.69 -121.00 -26.97
N ASP A 330 16.37 -121.13 -27.13
CA ASP A 330 15.70 -122.43 -27.25
C ASP A 330 16.17 -123.19 -28.50
N ASN A 331 16.29 -122.50 -29.65
CA ASN A 331 16.83 -123.07 -30.89
C ASN A 331 18.29 -123.54 -30.73
N ALA A 332 19.13 -122.77 -30.04
CA ALA A 332 20.52 -123.13 -29.76
C ALA A 332 20.60 -124.37 -28.87
N GLN A 333 19.80 -124.44 -27.80
CA GLN A 333 19.69 -125.63 -26.95
C GLN A 333 19.18 -126.86 -27.72
N GLN A 334 18.23 -126.66 -28.63
CA GLN A 334 17.73 -127.74 -29.49
C GLN A 334 18.81 -128.22 -30.46
N THR A 335 19.58 -127.29 -31.05
CA THR A 335 20.71 -127.60 -31.93
C THR A 335 21.82 -128.34 -31.18
N GLU A 336 22.10 -127.95 -29.94
CA GLU A 336 23.02 -128.65 -29.04
C GLU A 336 22.57 -130.10 -28.82
N LYS A 337 21.29 -130.32 -28.49
CA LYS A 337 20.73 -131.67 -28.33
C LYS A 337 20.85 -132.51 -29.61
N ILE A 338 20.55 -131.92 -30.77
CA ILE A 338 20.70 -132.61 -32.08
C ILE A 338 22.17 -132.99 -32.30
N SER A 339 23.09 -132.07 -32.03
CA SER A 339 24.53 -132.29 -32.21
C SER A 339 25.07 -133.37 -31.26
N GLN A 340 24.64 -133.37 -29.99
CA GLN A 340 24.96 -134.44 -29.04
C GLN A 340 24.41 -135.79 -29.51
N LYS A 341 23.17 -135.83 -30.00
CA LYS A 341 22.55 -137.06 -30.52
C LYS A 341 23.29 -137.58 -31.76
N ALA A 342 23.66 -136.71 -32.69
CA ALA A 342 24.47 -137.06 -33.85
C ALA A 342 25.86 -137.59 -33.45
N ALA A 343 26.49 -137.00 -32.43
CA ALA A 343 27.76 -137.50 -31.90
C ALA A 343 27.62 -138.92 -31.33
N ILE A 344 26.52 -139.22 -30.61
CA ILE A 344 26.21 -140.57 -30.11
C ILE A 344 26.01 -141.55 -31.27
N GLU A 345 25.21 -141.19 -32.29
CA GLU A 345 24.96 -142.05 -33.46
C GLU A 345 26.24 -142.33 -34.28
N ILE A 346 27.15 -141.35 -34.39
CA ILE A 346 28.47 -141.53 -35.00
C ILE A 346 29.32 -142.51 -34.17
N GLN A 347 29.23 -142.44 -32.84
CA GLN A 347 29.97 -143.32 -31.93
C GLN A 347 29.47 -144.78 -32.00
N GLU A 348 28.14 -144.97 -32.07
CA GLU A 348 27.53 -146.28 -32.35
C GLU A 348 27.91 -146.80 -33.74
N SER A 349 27.86 -145.95 -34.77
CA SER A 349 28.29 -146.33 -36.12
C SER A 349 29.77 -146.74 -36.16
N SER A 350 30.64 -146.06 -35.40
CA SER A 350 32.05 -146.43 -35.28
C SER A 350 32.27 -147.80 -34.61
N LEU A 351 31.40 -148.19 -33.66
CA LEU A 351 31.45 -149.52 -33.03
C LEU A 351 31.03 -150.62 -34.01
N VAL A 352 29.95 -150.38 -34.78
CA VAL A 352 29.46 -151.33 -35.79
C VAL A 352 30.49 -151.55 -36.91
N VAL A 353 31.17 -150.48 -37.35
CA VAL A 353 32.25 -150.59 -38.35
C VAL A 353 33.42 -151.41 -37.80
N ASN A 354 33.85 -151.19 -36.55
CA ASN A 354 34.93 -151.99 -35.95
C ASN A 354 34.55 -153.47 -35.79
N GLN A 355 33.32 -153.78 -35.39
CA GLN A 355 32.84 -155.18 -35.30
C GLN A 355 32.77 -155.90 -36.67
N THR A 356 32.67 -155.14 -37.76
CA THR A 356 32.62 -155.70 -39.13
C THR A 356 34.01 -155.97 -39.71
N VAL A 357 35.08 -155.39 -39.14
CA VAL A 357 36.46 -155.55 -39.63
C VAL A 357 37.19 -156.73 -38.97
N ASP A 358 36.70 -157.20 -37.81
CA ASP A 358 37.28 -158.33 -37.06
C ASP A 358 36.55 -159.69 -37.28
N ALA A 359 35.60 -159.76 -38.22
CA ALA A 359 34.84 -160.96 -38.60
C ALA A 359 35.07 -161.34 -40.06
#